data_AF-A0A1A8LPP7-F1
#
_entry.id   AF-A0A1A8LPP7-F1
#
_cell.length_a   1.000
_cell.length_b   1.000
_cell.length_c   1.000
_cell.angle_alpha   90.00
_cell.angle_beta   90.00
_cell.angle_gamma   90.00
#
_symmetry.space_group_name_H-M   'P 1'
#
loop_
_entity.id
_entity.type
_entity.pdbx_description
1 polymer ?
#
loop_
_entity_poly.entity_id
_entity_poly.type
_entity_poly.pdbx_seq_one_letter_code
_entity_poly.pdbx_strand_id
1 'polypeptide(L)'
;MEFGDTQTYQVFRKAQKIQSEKEYRRDFEETVKGKALLEADQTPGYLTARNASILLSEKEYRKDLEEVKGRGLSGLGLEETPELLRVKKASQILNQKEYRRDLETEIVGKGMELSADVLEMQRAKRASEIQSQVSYKQTEQLRQNSYGTLTDTPELLHASYLKDVYSQKKYKDEAERLRGHYSLLSDTPEMERVRDNQRHISSLRYSWDSKLMRGLMGTVTETPEIVLARENTRKISDVRYREEVGSGTAVVDTPEMERVRRNQENISSVKYRQSDVKPVNVGVTPEMERVRQNQENISSVKYQRGLQELRGRSCTELDTPEYRRVRRTQDSVSMVAAWSLWLPAELWEELT
;
A
#
# COMPACT_ATOMS: atom_id res chain seq x y z
N MET A 1 3.71 38.10 44.46
CA MET A 1 3.25 36.73 44.13
C MET A 1 2.33 36.86 42.94
N GLU A 2 2.81 36.54 41.74
CA GLU A 2 1.92 36.46 40.58
C GLU A 2 0.95 35.29 40.78
N PHE A 3 -0.32 35.48 40.44
CA PHE A 3 -1.37 34.46 40.56
C PHE A 3 -1.08 33.16 39.79
N GLY A 4 -0.02 33.14 38.97
CA GLY A 4 0.43 32.01 38.16
C GLY A 4 1.09 30.85 38.92
N ASP A 5 1.52 31.04 40.16
CA ASP A 5 2.32 30.03 40.89
C ASP A 5 1.54 29.26 41.97
N THR A 6 0.23 29.52 42.09
CA THR A 6 -0.59 28.72 43.00
C THR A 6 -0.72 27.28 42.48
N GLN A 7 -0.52 26.31 43.36
CA GLN A 7 -0.52 24.88 43.01
C GLN A 7 -1.84 24.47 42.33
N THR A 8 -2.95 25.07 42.74
CA THR A 8 -4.27 24.94 42.12
C THR A 8 -4.31 25.47 40.69
N TYR A 9 -3.74 26.64 40.41
CA TYR A 9 -3.67 27.19 39.06
C TYR A 9 -2.75 26.36 38.15
N GLN A 10 -1.65 25.83 38.67
CA GLN A 10 -0.79 24.92 37.91
C GLN A 10 -1.50 23.61 37.57
N VAL A 11 -2.25 23.03 38.51
CA VAL A 11 -3.06 21.82 38.26
C VAL A 11 -4.15 22.11 37.23
N PHE A 12 -4.86 23.23 37.36
CA PHE A 12 -5.88 23.66 36.40
C PHE A 12 -5.28 23.85 35.00
N ARG A 13 -4.15 24.54 34.87
CA ARG A 13 -3.44 24.73 33.60
C ARG A 13 -2.98 23.42 32.99
N LYS A 14 -2.46 22.49 33.80
CA LYS A 14 -2.09 21.13 33.34
C LYS A 14 -3.30 20.35 32.86
N ALA A 15 -4.41 20.37 33.60
CA ALA A 15 -5.65 19.71 33.19
C ALA A 15 -6.21 20.29 31.90
N GLN A 16 -6.20 21.62 31.75
CA GLN A 16 -6.66 22.32 30.55
C GLN A 16 -5.81 21.98 29.31
N LYS A 17 -4.50 21.79 29.51
CA LYS A 17 -3.57 21.32 28.49
C LYS A 17 -3.85 19.88 28.05
N ILE A 18 -4.07 18.97 29.00
CA ILE A 18 -4.40 17.56 28.72
C ILE A 18 -5.72 17.43 27.93
N GLN A 19 -6.69 18.30 28.19
CA GLN A 19 -7.98 18.32 27.47
C GLN A 19 -7.91 19.02 26.10
N SER A 20 -6.83 19.73 25.79
CA SER A 20 -6.70 20.51 24.56
C SER A 20 -6.40 19.62 23.36
N GLU A 21 -7.35 19.51 22.43
CA GLU A 21 -7.23 18.72 21.20
C GLU A 21 -6.01 19.14 20.34
N LYS A 22 -5.66 20.43 20.36
CA LYS A 22 -4.50 20.97 19.64
C LYS A 22 -3.17 20.51 20.24
N GLU A 23 -3.09 20.38 21.56
CA GLU A 23 -1.88 19.85 22.23
C GLU A 23 -1.79 18.34 22.03
N TYR A 24 -2.91 17.62 22.17
CA TYR A 24 -2.99 16.19 21.86
C TYR A 24 -2.52 15.85 20.44
N ARG A 25 -2.97 16.60 19.43
CA ARG A 25 -2.52 16.40 18.04
C ARG A 25 -1.03 16.70 17.87
N ARG A 26 -0.49 17.75 18.51
CA ARG A 26 0.95 18.05 18.45
C ARG A 26 1.79 16.96 19.08
N ASP A 27 1.43 16.50 20.28
CA ASP A 27 2.13 15.41 20.96
C ASP A 27 2.07 14.13 20.12
N PHE A 28 0.94 13.84 19.49
CA PHE A 28 0.80 12.73 18.56
C PHE A 28 1.69 12.90 17.32
N GLU A 29 1.74 14.09 16.72
CA GLU A 29 2.58 14.34 15.55
C GLU A 29 4.08 14.31 15.88
N GLU A 30 4.50 14.85 17.03
CA GLU A 30 5.89 14.81 17.50
C GLU A 30 6.34 13.39 17.89
N THR A 31 5.45 12.59 18.47
CA THR A 31 5.77 11.21 18.87
C THR A 31 5.69 10.21 17.72
N VAL A 32 4.81 10.43 16.74
CA VAL A 32 4.49 9.43 15.70
C VAL A 32 4.94 9.84 14.30
N LYS A 33 4.91 11.12 13.93
CA LYS A 33 5.00 11.56 12.52
C LYS A 33 6.43 11.76 12.00
N GLY A 34 7.46 11.63 12.85
CA GLY A 34 8.86 11.82 12.46
C GLY A 34 9.83 10.70 12.86
N LYS A 35 9.39 9.70 13.64
CA LYS A 35 10.24 8.60 14.08
C LYS A 35 10.06 7.39 13.18
N ALA A 36 10.71 7.43 12.01
CA ALA A 36 10.99 6.21 11.27
C ALA A 36 11.96 5.36 12.11
N LEU A 37 11.53 4.15 12.48
CA LEU A 37 12.27 3.14 13.26
C LEU A 37 12.23 3.37 14.79
N LEU A 38 11.11 3.03 15.41
CA LEU A 38 11.12 2.62 16.82
C LEU A 38 10.83 1.13 16.90
N GLU A 39 11.60 0.43 17.73
CA GLU A 39 11.37 -0.94 18.14
C GLU A 39 9.89 -1.12 18.53
N ALA A 40 9.28 -2.25 18.16
CA ALA A 40 7.85 -2.52 18.29
C ALA A 40 7.27 -2.18 19.69
N ASP A 41 8.12 -2.24 20.72
CA ASP A 41 7.81 -1.96 22.13
C ASP A 41 7.48 -0.48 22.46
N GLN A 42 7.76 0.48 21.58
CA GLN A 42 7.51 1.91 21.84
C GLN A 42 6.38 2.51 21.02
N THR A 43 5.65 1.68 20.27
CA THR A 43 4.50 2.13 19.49
C THR A 43 3.40 2.60 20.43
N PRO A 44 2.80 3.80 20.26
CA PRO A 44 1.77 4.31 21.18
C PRO A 44 0.59 3.36 21.40
N GLY A 45 0.18 2.63 20.35
CA GLY A 45 -0.85 1.59 20.43
C GLY A 45 -0.43 0.36 21.24
N TYR A 46 0.85 -0.03 21.17
CA TYR A 46 1.40 -1.10 21.99
C TYR A 46 1.53 -0.67 23.45
N LEU A 47 1.99 0.56 23.71
CA LEU A 47 2.08 1.12 25.06
C LEU A 47 0.71 1.22 25.72
N THR A 48 -0.33 1.65 25.00
CA THR A 48 -1.69 1.69 25.53
C THR A 48 -2.24 0.31 25.81
N ALA A 49 -2.03 -0.66 24.91
CA ALA A 49 -2.43 -2.05 25.15
C ALA A 49 -1.68 -2.68 26.34
N ARG A 50 -0.37 -2.42 26.45
CA ARG A 50 0.47 -2.87 27.56
C ARG A 50 0.00 -2.26 28.88
N ASN A 51 -0.25 -0.96 28.93
CA ASN A 51 -0.74 -0.30 30.12
C ASN A 51 -2.13 -0.80 30.53
N ALA A 52 -3.04 -1.00 29.57
CA ALA A 52 -4.34 -1.62 29.82
C ALA A 52 -4.19 -3.05 30.39
N SER A 53 -3.26 -3.85 29.86
CA SER A 53 -2.99 -5.19 30.37
C SER A 53 -2.40 -5.20 31.78
N ILE A 54 -1.54 -4.23 32.12
CA ILE A 54 -0.98 -4.04 33.46
C ILE A 54 -2.08 -3.64 34.44
N LEU A 55 -2.98 -2.71 34.05
CA LEU A 55 -4.11 -2.27 34.86
C LEU A 55 -5.13 -3.37 35.15
N LEU A 56 -5.32 -4.30 34.20
CA LEU A 56 -6.21 -5.46 34.36
C LEU A 56 -5.58 -6.60 35.16
N SER A 57 -4.25 -6.60 35.33
CA SER A 57 -3.53 -7.67 36.01
C SER A 57 -3.68 -7.57 37.53
N GLU A 58 -4.40 -8.52 38.12
CA GLU A 58 -4.59 -8.63 39.57
C GLU A 58 -3.25 -8.76 40.33
N LYS A 59 -2.25 -9.36 39.71
CA LYS A 59 -0.91 -9.51 40.28
C LYS A 59 -0.21 -8.15 40.44
N GLU A 60 -0.28 -7.29 39.43
CA GLU A 60 0.32 -5.96 39.49
C GLU A 60 -0.46 -5.06 40.46
N TYR A 61 -1.79 -5.18 40.51
CA TYR A 61 -2.62 -4.48 41.49
C TYR A 61 -2.29 -4.84 42.95
N ARG A 62 -1.97 -6.11 43.22
CA ARG A 62 -1.61 -6.58 44.57
C ARG A 62 -0.17 -6.31 44.96
N LYS A 63 0.71 -6.04 44.01
CA LYS A 63 2.15 -5.88 44.23
C LYS A 63 2.48 -4.78 45.22
N ASP A 64 1.87 -3.60 45.09
CA ASP A 64 2.11 -2.47 45.99
C ASP A 64 1.62 -2.78 47.42
N LEU A 65 0.49 -3.48 47.55
CA LEU A 65 -0.05 -3.92 48.84
C LEU A 65 0.85 -4.96 49.50
N GLU A 66 1.36 -5.92 48.73
CA GLU A 66 2.29 -6.95 49.21
C GLU A 66 3.64 -6.35 49.60
N GLU A 67 4.13 -5.38 48.84
CA GLU A 67 5.36 -4.64 49.16
C GLU A 67 5.21 -3.84 50.46
N VAL A 68 4.06 -3.19 50.66
CA VAL A 68 3.72 -2.51 51.92
C VAL A 68 3.58 -3.50 53.07
N LYS A 69 2.94 -4.66 52.86
CA LYS A 69 2.84 -5.72 53.87
C LYS A 69 4.20 -6.30 54.25
N GLY A 70 5.09 -6.49 53.27
CA GLY A 70 6.44 -7.03 53.46
C GLY A 70 7.39 -6.10 54.20
N ARG A 71 7.21 -4.77 54.04
CA ARG A 71 8.03 -3.76 54.74
C ARG A 71 7.47 -3.36 56.12
N GLY A 72 6.25 -3.80 56.47
CA GLY A 72 5.57 -3.43 57.71
C GLY A 72 5.29 -1.92 57.83
N LEU A 73 4.85 -1.46 59.00
CA LEU A 73 4.57 -0.05 59.30
C LEU A 73 5.75 0.91 59.02
N SER A 74 6.98 0.39 59.00
CA SER A 74 8.19 1.18 58.74
C SER A 74 8.45 1.47 57.26
N GLY A 75 7.82 0.75 56.33
CA GLY A 75 8.06 0.88 54.89
C GLY A 75 7.23 1.92 54.15
N LEU A 76 6.18 2.45 54.78
CA LEU A 76 5.18 3.31 54.14
C LEU A 76 5.62 4.76 53.94
N GLY A 77 6.85 5.15 54.31
CA GLY A 77 7.31 6.53 54.17
C GLY A 77 6.42 7.56 54.88
N LEU A 78 5.46 7.10 55.69
CA LEU A 78 4.78 7.88 56.70
C LEU A 78 5.85 8.18 57.73
N GLU A 79 6.61 9.24 57.49
CA GLU A 79 7.31 9.95 58.55
C GLU A 79 6.32 10.12 59.69
N GLU A 80 6.49 9.25 60.68
CA GLU A 80 6.35 9.50 62.10
C GLU A 80 5.45 10.68 62.43
N THR A 81 4.16 10.56 62.12
CA THR A 81 3.18 11.43 62.77
C THR A 81 3.40 11.25 64.28
N PRO A 82 3.40 12.33 65.08
CA PRO A 82 3.73 12.24 66.50
C PRO A 82 2.85 11.23 67.25
N GLU A 83 1.64 10.97 66.74
CA GLU A 83 0.75 9.87 67.13
C GLU A 83 1.33 8.47 66.84
N LEU A 84 1.80 8.20 65.62
CA LEU A 84 2.38 6.90 65.27
C LEU A 84 3.64 6.60 66.11
N LEU A 85 4.44 7.62 66.41
CA LEU A 85 5.59 7.51 67.30
C LEU A 85 5.19 7.09 68.72
N ARG A 86 4.10 7.67 69.24
CA ARG A 86 3.55 7.29 70.54
C ARG A 86 3.06 5.85 70.53
N VAL A 87 2.37 5.42 69.47
CA VAL A 87 1.89 4.04 69.32
C VAL A 87 3.04 3.05 69.21
N LYS A 88 4.08 3.37 68.43
CA LYS A 88 5.28 2.53 68.30
C LYS A 88 6.01 2.39 69.63
N LYS A 89 6.24 3.50 70.34
CA LYS A 89 6.85 3.48 71.68
C LYS A 89 5.99 2.71 72.69
N ALA A 90 4.68 2.91 72.70
CA ALA A 90 3.77 2.16 73.56
C ALA A 90 3.79 0.65 73.25
N SER A 91 3.83 0.27 71.98
CA SER A 91 3.92 -1.13 71.55
C SER A 91 5.26 -1.78 71.95
N GLN A 92 6.37 -1.04 71.88
CA GLN A 92 7.68 -1.50 72.34
C GLN A 92 7.71 -1.68 73.87
N ILE A 93 7.13 -0.73 74.63
CA ILE A 93 7.03 -0.83 76.09
C ILE A 93 6.16 -2.03 76.51
N LEU A 94 5.10 -2.33 75.76
CA LEU A 94 4.24 -3.50 76.00
C LEU A 94 4.88 -4.82 75.56
N ASN A 95 5.94 -4.78 74.76
CA ASN A 95 6.62 -5.97 74.27
C ASN A 95 7.47 -6.60 75.37
N GLN A 96 6.90 -7.60 76.03
CA GLN A 96 7.52 -8.28 77.16
C GLN A 96 8.91 -8.87 76.86
N LYS A 97 9.17 -9.23 75.60
CA LYS A 97 10.47 -9.78 75.19
C LYS A 97 11.56 -8.71 75.14
N GLU A 98 11.22 -7.52 74.65
CA GLU A 98 12.15 -6.38 74.60
C GLU A 98 12.39 -5.85 76.01
N TYR A 99 11.34 -5.68 76.82
CA TYR A 99 11.47 -5.29 78.22
C TYR A 99 12.42 -6.20 79.02
N ARG A 100 12.32 -7.52 78.84
CA ARG A 100 13.23 -8.48 79.52
C ARG A 100 14.68 -8.32 79.07
N ARG A 101 14.92 -8.16 77.77
CA ARG A 101 16.29 -7.95 77.25
C ARG A 101 16.86 -6.63 77.73
N ASP A 102 16.08 -5.55 77.68
CA ASP A 102 16.52 -4.22 78.10
C ASP A 102 16.90 -4.24 79.58
N LEU A 103 16.06 -4.87 80.41
CA LEU A 103 16.33 -5.09 81.84
C LEU A 103 17.61 -5.91 82.06
N GLU A 104 17.82 -6.99 81.31
CA GLU A 104 19.06 -7.78 81.35
C GLU A 104 20.28 -6.92 80.95
N THR A 105 20.18 -6.12 79.90
CA THR A 105 21.27 -5.25 79.44
C THR A 105 21.56 -4.10 80.41
N GLU A 106 20.55 -3.55 81.07
CA GLU A 106 20.73 -2.48 82.05
C GLU A 106 21.35 -3.02 83.34
N ILE A 107 20.96 -4.22 83.78
CA ILE A 107 21.56 -4.91 84.92
C ILE A 107 23.03 -5.25 84.63
N VAL A 108 23.32 -5.82 83.46
CA VAL A 108 24.68 -6.14 83.01
C VAL A 108 25.51 -4.86 82.80
N GLY A 109 24.92 -3.81 82.23
CA GLY A 109 25.58 -2.55 81.93
C GLY A 109 25.88 -1.68 83.15
N LYS A 110 25.09 -1.78 84.22
CA LYS A 110 25.36 -1.12 85.52
C LYS A 110 26.43 -1.83 86.35
N GLY A 111 27.04 -2.90 85.84
CA GLY A 111 28.05 -3.67 86.58
C GLY A 111 27.50 -4.32 87.85
N MET A 112 26.17 -4.36 88.01
CA MET A 112 25.52 -5.19 89.02
C MET A 112 25.56 -6.63 88.50
N GLU A 113 26.70 -7.26 88.69
CA GLU A 113 26.76 -8.71 88.61
C GLU A 113 25.80 -9.20 89.71
N LEU A 114 24.77 -9.95 89.32
CA LEU A 114 23.82 -10.62 90.20
C LEU A 114 24.55 -11.67 91.08
N SER A 115 25.61 -11.31 91.80
CA SER A 115 26.58 -12.25 92.37
C SER A 115 25.98 -13.19 93.42
N ALA A 116 24.96 -12.76 94.15
CA ALA A 116 24.18 -13.63 95.03
C ALA A 116 22.99 -14.30 94.31
N ASP A 117 22.16 -13.51 93.62
CA ASP A 117 20.92 -14.00 92.99
C ASP A 117 21.16 -14.82 91.72
N VAL A 118 22.21 -14.58 90.93
CA VAL A 118 22.61 -15.46 89.80
C VAL A 118 23.25 -16.73 90.30
N LEU A 119 24.00 -16.73 91.40
CA LEU A 119 24.50 -18.00 91.95
C LEU A 119 23.36 -18.83 92.53
N GLU A 120 22.46 -18.23 93.29
CA GLU A 120 21.27 -18.91 93.82
C GLU A 120 20.28 -19.28 92.72
N MET A 121 20.06 -18.44 91.72
CA MET A 121 19.23 -18.76 90.55
C MET A 121 19.88 -19.83 89.67
N GLN A 122 21.21 -19.85 89.52
CA GLN A 122 21.91 -20.94 88.85
C GLN A 122 21.83 -22.22 89.66
N ARG A 123 21.96 -22.16 90.99
CA ARG A 123 21.74 -23.31 91.88
C ARG A 123 20.30 -23.79 91.79
N ALA A 124 19.32 -22.90 91.73
CA ALA A 124 17.90 -23.22 91.57
C ALA A 124 17.61 -23.79 90.18
N LYS A 125 18.22 -23.26 89.12
CA LYS A 125 18.14 -23.83 87.76
C LYS A 125 18.73 -25.24 87.74
N ARG A 126 19.96 -25.43 88.27
CA ARG A 126 20.59 -26.75 88.35
C ARG A 126 19.80 -27.71 89.25
N ALA A 127 19.30 -27.24 90.39
CA ALA A 127 18.45 -28.05 91.28
C ALA A 127 17.13 -28.42 90.61
N SER A 128 16.51 -27.50 89.88
CA SER A 128 15.32 -27.74 89.06
C SER A 128 15.60 -28.70 87.90
N GLU A 129 16.74 -28.56 87.22
CA GLU A 129 17.18 -29.48 86.16
C GLU A 129 17.45 -30.89 86.70
N ILE A 130 18.11 -31.00 87.86
CA ILE A 130 18.36 -32.26 88.58
C ILE A 130 17.04 -32.89 89.07
N GLN A 131 16.12 -32.07 89.58
CA GLN A 131 14.79 -32.50 90.01
C GLN A 131 13.92 -32.89 88.81
N SER A 132 14.10 -32.23 87.67
CA SER A 132 13.36 -32.52 86.46
C SER A 132 13.75 -33.89 85.94
N GLN A 133 12.76 -34.73 85.68
CA GLN A 133 12.98 -36.02 85.02
C GLN A 133 13.26 -35.87 83.52
N VAL A 134 13.41 -34.66 83.00
CA VAL A 134 13.55 -34.41 81.56
C VAL A 134 14.84 -35.02 81.03
N SER A 135 15.96 -34.75 81.70
CA SER A 135 17.27 -35.31 81.34
C SER A 135 17.27 -36.84 81.41
N TYR A 136 16.65 -37.43 82.44
CA TYR A 136 16.51 -38.88 82.58
C TYR A 136 15.63 -39.51 81.49
N LYS A 137 14.49 -38.89 81.16
CA LYS A 137 13.61 -39.36 80.08
C LYS A 137 14.29 -39.23 78.72
N GLN A 138 15.06 -38.17 78.51
CA GLN A 138 15.82 -37.96 77.28
C GLN A 138 16.94 -39.00 77.13
N THR A 139 17.72 -39.25 78.19
CA THR A 139 18.75 -40.29 78.16
C THR A 139 18.13 -41.67 78.01
N GLU A 140 17.01 -41.97 78.67
CA GLU A 140 16.32 -43.25 78.50
C GLU A 140 15.75 -43.40 77.08
N GLN A 141 15.19 -42.34 76.47
CA GLN A 141 14.79 -42.37 75.06
C GLN A 141 15.98 -42.59 74.11
N LEU A 142 17.10 -41.93 74.35
CA LEU A 142 18.34 -42.16 73.59
C LEU A 142 18.84 -43.58 73.79
N ARG A 143 18.72 -44.13 75.01
CA ARG A 143 19.11 -45.51 75.35
C ARG A 143 18.18 -46.52 74.68
N GLN A 144 16.87 -46.29 74.69
CA GLN A 144 15.89 -47.11 73.96
C GLN A 144 16.10 -47.06 72.46
N ASN A 145 16.49 -45.90 71.91
CA ASN A 145 16.87 -45.78 70.51
C ASN A 145 18.26 -46.39 70.22
N SER A 146 19.13 -46.51 71.24
CA SER A 146 20.50 -47.07 71.17
C SER A 146 20.55 -48.57 71.39
N TYR A 147 19.53 -49.15 72.05
CA TYR A 147 19.20 -50.57 71.91
C TYR A 147 18.70 -50.80 70.49
N GLY A 148 19.65 -50.78 69.55
CA GLY A 148 19.44 -51.13 68.17
C GLY A 148 18.83 -52.52 68.15
N THR A 149 17.54 -52.58 67.87
CA THR A 149 16.96 -53.69 67.12
C THR A 149 17.96 -54.06 66.03
N LEU A 150 18.47 -55.30 66.03
CA LEU A 150 19.37 -55.81 65.00
C LEU A 150 18.79 -55.47 63.62
N THR A 151 19.31 -54.42 62.99
CA THR A 151 18.85 -53.85 61.72
C THR A 151 19.26 -54.72 60.53
N ASP A 152 19.32 -56.04 60.72
CA ASP A 152 19.87 -56.97 59.74
C ASP A 152 18.78 -57.81 59.09
N THR A 153 17.53 -57.73 59.57
CA THR A 153 16.38 -58.39 58.93
C THR A 153 15.62 -57.41 58.02
N PRO A 154 15.32 -57.79 56.77
CA PRO A 154 14.63 -56.91 55.82
C PRO A 154 13.22 -56.52 56.28
N GLU A 155 12.57 -57.38 57.07
CA GLU A 155 11.25 -57.11 57.65
C GLU A 155 11.30 -55.98 58.68
N LEU A 156 12.35 -55.93 59.50
CA LEU A 156 12.53 -54.89 60.50
C LEU A 156 12.91 -53.54 59.87
N LEU A 157 13.72 -53.57 58.81
CA LEU A 157 14.00 -52.39 57.99
C LEU A 157 12.70 -51.85 57.36
N HIS A 158 11.85 -52.74 56.85
CA HIS A 158 10.56 -52.37 56.29
C HIS A 158 9.62 -51.79 57.36
N ALA A 159 9.55 -52.39 58.55
CA ALA A 159 8.74 -51.89 59.66
C ALA A 159 9.21 -50.49 60.12
N SER A 160 10.52 -50.26 60.19
CA SER A 160 11.08 -48.94 60.50
C SER A 160 10.76 -47.91 59.42
N TYR A 161 10.83 -48.30 58.15
CA TYR A 161 10.44 -47.44 57.02
C TYR A 161 8.95 -47.07 57.09
N LEU A 162 8.07 -48.06 57.28
CA LEU A 162 6.63 -47.82 57.41
C LEU A 162 6.30 -46.91 58.59
N LYS A 163 6.96 -47.10 59.75
CA LYS A 163 6.81 -46.22 60.92
C LYS A 163 7.09 -44.75 60.56
N ASP A 164 8.12 -44.50 59.75
CA ASP A 164 8.48 -43.16 59.32
C ASP A 164 7.48 -42.59 58.31
N VAL A 165 7.00 -43.41 57.37
CA VAL A 165 5.98 -43.03 56.37
C VAL A 165 4.65 -42.68 57.04
N TYR A 166 4.22 -43.45 58.06
CA TYR A 166 2.96 -43.20 58.77
C TYR A 166 3.08 -42.16 59.89
N SER A 167 4.29 -41.73 60.24
CA SER A 167 4.49 -40.74 61.29
C SER A 167 4.05 -39.35 60.83
N GLN A 168 2.95 -38.86 61.42
CA GLN A 168 2.36 -37.56 61.11
C GLN A 168 3.35 -36.39 61.29
N LYS A 169 4.27 -36.49 62.25
CA LYS A 169 5.30 -35.46 62.48
C LYS A 169 6.26 -35.37 61.29
N LYS A 170 6.83 -36.51 60.88
CA LYS A 170 7.74 -36.58 59.72
C LYS A 170 7.04 -36.14 58.42
N TYR A 171 5.77 -36.51 58.26
CA TYR A 171 4.96 -36.06 57.13
C TYR A 171 4.83 -34.53 57.10
N LYS A 172 4.52 -33.89 58.23
CA LYS A 172 4.41 -32.43 58.33
C LYS A 172 5.75 -31.74 58.08
N ASP A 173 6.82 -32.24 58.70
CA ASP A 173 8.17 -31.68 58.53
C ASP A 173 8.62 -31.75 57.06
N GLU A 174 8.41 -32.88 56.37
CA GLU A 174 8.76 -33.01 54.94
C GLU A 174 7.85 -32.16 54.06
N ALA A 175 6.55 -32.05 54.38
CA ALA A 175 5.63 -31.17 53.66
C ALA A 175 6.06 -29.69 53.79
N GLU A 176 6.53 -29.26 54.96
CA GLU A 176 7.09 -27.92 55.17
C GLU A 176 8.40 -27.71 54.40
N ARG A 177 9.28 -28.72 54.36
CA ARG A 177 10.53 -28.70 53.59
C ARG A 177 10.27 -28.60 52.08
N LEU A 178 9.28 -29.34 51.60
CA LEU A 178 8.84 -29.35 50.20
C LEU A 178 7.93 -28.17 49.87
N ARG A 179 7.48 -27.39 50.86
CA ARG A 179 6.57 -26.26 50.67
C ARG A 179 7.12 -25.16 49.74
N GLY A 180 8.43 -25.11 49.54
CA GLY A 180 9.08 -24.22 48.57
C GLY A 180 9.58 -24.89 47.30
N HIS A 181 9.54 -26.23 47.23
CA HIS A 181 10.16 -27.03 46.17
C HIS A 181 9.15 -27.73 45.25
N TYR A 182 7.84 -27.57 45.51
CA TYR A 182 6.85 -27.96 44.52
C TYR A 182 6.98 -27.01 43.31
N SER A 183 7.64 -27.46 42.25
CA SER A 183 7.29 -27.00 40.93
C SER A 183 5.83 -27.41 40.73
N LEU A 184 4.91 -26.44 40.55
CA LEU A 184 3.62 -26.74 39.95
C LEU A 184 3.92 -27.58 38.72
N LEU A 185 3.35 -28.79 38.63
CA LEU A 185 3.53 -29.72 37.51
C LEU A 185 3.19 -28.98 36.21
N SER A 186 4.14 -28.24 35.65
CA SER A 186 3.94 -27.51 34.40
C SER A 186 4.10 -28.47 33.23
N ASP A 187 4.76 -29.60 33.44
CA ASP A 187 5.22 -30.49 32.39
C ASP A 187 4.95 -31.95 32.79
N THR A 188 3.66 -32.33 32.89
CA THR A 188 3.35 -33.72 32.53
C THR A 188 3.59 -33.84 31.01
N PRO A 189 3.99 -35.02 30.51
CA PRO A 189 4.20 -35.23 29.07
C PRO A 189 2.97 -34.84 28.24
N GLU A 190 1.79 -34.97 28.84
CA GLU A 190 0.51 -34.61 28.23
C GLU A 190 0.31 -33.09 28.14
N MET A 191 0.68 -32.33 29.18
CA MET A 191 0.63 -30.86 29.16
C MET A 191 1.66 -30.26 28.20
N GLU A 192 2.83 -30.88 28.06
CA GLU A 192 3.84 -30.51 27.07
C GLU A 192 3.28 -30.69 25.64
N ARG A 193 2.67 -31.85 25.35
CA ARG A 193 1.98 -32.10 24.08
C ARG A 193 0.87 -31.10 23.80
N VAL A 194 0.05 -30.75 24.80
CA VAL A 194 -1.02 -29.75 24.65
C VAL A 194 -0.43 -28.36 24.35
N ARG A 195 0.64 -27.97 25.06
CA ARG A 195 1.32 -26.69 24.85
C ARG A 195 1.95 -26.61 23.46
N ASP A 196 2.57 -27.67 22.99
CA ASP A 196 3.13 -27.75 21.65
C ASP A 196 2.06 -27.73 20.56
N ASN A 197 0.98 -28.50 20.73
CA ASN A 197 -0.18 -28.42 19.85
C ASN A 197 -0.77 -27.01 19.80
N GLN A 198 -0.88 -26.34 20.96
CA GLN A 198 -1.40 -24.98 21.02
C GLN A 198 -0.43 -23.97 20.39
N ARG A 199 0.89 -24.17 20.49
CA ARG A 199 1.90 -23.39 19.75
C ARG A 199 1.82 -23.60 18.25
N HIS A 200 1.53 -24.82 17.80
CA HIS A 200 1.38 -25.17 16.39
C HIS A 200 0.07 -24.67 15.78
N ILE A 201 -1.03 -24.65 16.55
CA ILE A 201 -2.35 -24.19 16.08
C ILE A 201 -2.50 -22.67 16.25
N SER A 202 -1.68 -22.04 17.09
CA SER A 202 -1.75 -20.60 17.34
C SER A 202 -1.61 -19.80 16.05
N SER A 203 -2.65 -19.04 15.72
CA SER A 203 -2.69 -18.12 14.58
C SER A 203 -1.59 -17.05 14.64
N LEU A 204 -1.06 -16.75 15.84
CA LEU A 204 0.07 -15.84 16.02
C LEU A 204 1.35 -16.39 15.40
N ARG A 205 1.60 -17.70 15.52
CA ARG A 205 2.79 -18.33 14.92
C ARG A 205 2.66 -18.40 13.40
N TYR A 206 1.49 -18.78 12.89
CA TYR A 206 1.18 -18.69 11.46
C TYR A 206 1.30 -17.28 10.88
N SER A 207 0.86 -16.26 11.62
CA SER A 207 0.99 -14.85 11.24
C SER A 207 2.46 -14.42 11.18
N TRP A 208 3.26 -14.84 12.16
CA TRP A 208 4.69 -14.55 12.24
C TRP A 208 5.46 -15.25 11.13
N ASP A 209 5.23 -16.55 10.93
CA ASP A 209 5.81 -17.33 9.85
C ASP A 209 5.37 -16.79 8.48
N SER A 210 4.10 -16.37 8.32
CA SER A 210 3.62 -15.71 7.09
C SER A 210 4.30 -14.37 6.84
N LYS A 211 4.60 -13.57 7.88
CA LYS A 211 5.38 -12.33 7.73
C LYS A 211 6.83 -12.62 7.34
N LEU A 212 7.45 -13.61 7.97
CA LEU A 212 8.81 -14.05 7.65
C LEU A 212 8.91 -14.62 6.22
N MET A 213 7.96 -15.48 5.85
CA MET A 213 7.86 -16.09 4.53
C MET A 213 7.50 -15.09 3.44
N ARG A 214 6.76 -14.01 3.73
CA ARG A 214 6.58 -12.89 2.78
C ARG A 214 7.89 -12.16 2.47
N GLY A 215 8.85 -12.15 3.39
CA GLY A 215 10.18 -11.58 3.16
C GLY A 215 11.12 -12.53 2.40
N LEU A 216 10.95 -13.85 2.57
CA LEU A 216 11.76 -14.89 1.93
C LEU A 216 11.20 -15.37 0.57
N MET A 217 9.89 -15.27 0.37
CA MET A 217 9.25 -15.42 -0.94
C MET A 217 9.54 -14.18 -1.76
N GLY A 218 10.76 -14.10 -2.28
CA GLY A 218 11.01 -13.26 -3.44
C GLY A 218 10.00 -13.66 -4.52
N THR A 219 9.31 -12.68 -5.10
CA THR A 219 8.59 -12.91 -6.36
C THR A 219 9.55 -13.61 -7.30
N VAL A 220 9.14 -14.69 -7.97
CA VAL A 220 9.97 -15.34 -8.99
C VAL A 220 10.11 -14.33 -10.12
N THR A 221 11.11 -13.45 -10.02
CA THR A 221 11.29 -12.29 -10.89
C THR A 221 11.70 -12.70 -12.30
N GLU A 222 12.25 -13.90 -12.45
CA GLU A 222 12.78 -14.41 -13.71
C GLU A 222 12.16 -15.77 -14.06
N THR A 223 10.83 -15.80 -14.19
CA THR A 223 10.24 -16.84 -15.04
C THR A 223 10.61 -16.56 -16.50
N PRO A 224 10.81 -17.59 -17.34
CA PRO A 224 11.25 -17.42 -18.73
C PRO A 224 10.30 -16.52 -19.55
N GLU A 225 9.01 -16.52 -19.21
CA GLU A 225 8.00 -15.68 -19.86
C GLU A 225 8.16 -14.19 -19.52
N ILE A 226 8.49 -13.85 -18.26
CA ILE A 226 8.76 -12.47 -17.83
C ILE A 226 10.05 -11.95 -18.49
N VAL A 227 11.07 -12.81 -18.63
CA VAL A 227 12.31 -12.48 -19.33
C VAL A 227 12.02 -12.17 -20.81
N LEU A 228 11.26 -13.03 -21.50
CA LEU A 228 10.88 -12.82 -22.90
C LEU A 228 10.02 -11.56 -23.09
N ALA A 229 9.04 -11.32 -22.22
CA ALA A 229 8.23 -10.11 -22.26
C ALA A 229 9.09 -8.85 -22.09
N ARG A 230 10.01 -8.85 -21.11
CA ARG A 230 10.93 -7.74 -20.85
C ARG A 230 11.88 -7.48 -22.01
N GLU A 231 12.40 -8.53 -22.64
CA GLU A 231 13.22 -8.41 -23.85
C GLU A 231 12.43 -7.88 -25.04
N ASN A 232 11.21 -8.35 -25.25
CA ASN A 232 10.33 -7.83 -26.30
C ASN A 232 10.00 -6.35 -26.07
N THR A 233 9.67 -5.94 -24.84
CA THR A 233 9.47 -4.52 -24.51
C THR A 233 10.73 -3.69 -24.74
N ARG A 234 11.92 -4.23 -24.43
CA ARG A 234 13.21 -3.57 -24.73
C ARG A 234 13.45 -3.41 -26.23
N LYS A 235 13.11 -4.42 -27.04
CA LYS A 235 13.24 -4.40 -28.51
C LYS A 235 12.24 -3.46 -29.18
N ILE A 236 11.03 -3.35 -28.63
CA ILE A 236 9.97 -2.47 -29.15
C ILE A 236 10.13 -1.02 -28.66
N SER A 237 10.97 -0.78 -27.64
CA SER A 237 11.14 0.56 -27.08
C SER A 237 11.76 1.54 -28.07
N ASP A 238 10.94 2.50 -28.50
CA ASP A 238 11.33 3.63 -29.36
C ASP A 238 12.52 4.43 -28.80
N VAL A 239 12.64 4.51 -27.47
CA VAL A 239 13.74 5.22 -26.78
C VAL A 239 15.08 4.55 -27.06
N ARG A 240 15.15 3.22 -26.93
CA ARG A 240 16.37 2.46 -27.25
C ARG A 240 16.70 2.46 -28.74
N TYR A 241 15.67 2.38 -29.59
CA TYR A 241 15.86 2.48 -31.04
C TYR A 241 16.52 3.80 -31.45
N ARG A 242 16.11 4.91 -30.84
CA ARG A 242 16.71 6.24 -31.10
C ARG A 242 18.09 6.43 -30.46
N GLU A 243 18.43 5.67 -29.43
CA GLU A 243 19.77 5.66 -28.83
C GLU A 243 20.80 4.93 -29.73
N GLU A 244 20.41 3.80 -30.33
CA GLU A 244 21.28 3.04 -31.25
C GLU A 244 21.38 3.69 -32.63
N VAL A 245 20.29 4.29 -33.12
CA VAL A 245 20.28 5.13 -34.34
C VAL A 245 20.77 6.53 -33.95
N GLY A 246 22.07 6.66 -33.70
CA GLY A 246 22.73 7.92 -33.40
C GLY A 246 22.31 9.03 -34.38
N SER A 247 22.31 10.28 -33.89
CA SER A 247 21.92 11.49 -34.62
C SER A 247 22.35 11.44 -36.08
N GLY A 248 21.40 11.13 -36.97
CA GLY A 248 21.70 10.79 -38.35
C GLY A 248 22.40 11.94 -39.06
N THR A 249 23.62 11.72 -39.55
CA THR A 249 24.20 12.59 -40.57
C THR A 249 23.32 12.48 -41.81
N ALA A 250 22.63 13.57 -42.18
CA ALA A 250 21.82 13.61 -43.40
C ALA A 250 22.70 13.19 -44.59
N VAL A 251 22.36 12.05 -45.21
CA VAL A 251 22.98 11.62 -46.47
C VAL A 251 22.59 12.67 -47.51
N VAL A 252 23.58 13.47 -47.93
CA VAL A 252 23.36 14.75 -48.61
C VAL A 252 22.70 14.58 -49.97
N ASP A 253 22.97 13.51 -50.72
CA ASP A 253 22.37 13.29 -52.03
C ASP A 253 22.06 11.81 -52.27
N THR A 254 20.77 11.47 -52.31
CA THR A 254 20.31 10.16 -52.77
C THR A 254 20.24 10.11 -54.30
N PRO A 255 20.36 8.92 -54.94
CA PRO A 255 20.31 8.81 -56.40
C PRO A 255 19.00 9.35 -57.02
N GLU A 256 17.90 9.30 -56.25
CA GLU A 256 16.61 9.87 -56.63
C GLU A 256 16.63 11.41 -56.57
N MET A 257 17.25 12.01 -55.54
CA MET A 257 17.44 13.46 -55.49
C MET A 257 18.28 13.97 -56.66
N GLU A 258 19.33 13.23 -57.07
CA GLU A 258 20.08 13.57 -58.28
C GLU A 258 19.25 13.46 -59.55
N ARG A 259 18.40 12.44 -59.67
CA ARG A 259 17.50 12.30 -60.83
C ARG A 259 16.52 13.46 -60.91
N VAL A 260 15.90 13.83 -59.80
CA VAL A 260 14.99 14.97 -59.71
C VAL A 260 15.71 16.26 -60.08
N ARG A 261 16.92 16.47 -59.56
CA ARG A 261 17.73 17.65 -59.87
C ARG A 261 18.11 17.73 -61.36
N ARG A 262 18.55 16.62 -61.97
CA ARG A 262 18.83 16.57 -63.42
C ARG A 262 17.57 16.84 -64.24
N ASN A 263 16.42 16.27 -63.86
CA ASN A 263 15.17 16.54 -64.55
C ASN A 263 14.75 18.01 -64.44
N GLN A 264 14.88 18.60 -63.25
CA GLN A 264 14.62 20.02 -63.01
C GLN A 264 15.51 20.90 -63.90
N GLU A 265 16.78 20.54 -64.04
CA GLU A 265 17.70 21.23 -64.94
C GLU A 265 17.29 21.10 -66.42
N ASN A 266 16.86 19.91 -66.85
CA ASN A 266 16.43 19.64 -68.24
C ASN A 266 15.18 20.44 -68.64
N ILE A 267 14.22 20.61 -67.73
CA ILE A 267 12.98 21.36 -68.00
C ILE A 267 13.09 22.86 -67.68
N SER A 268 14.22 23.30 -67.14
CA SER A 268 14.37 24.69 -66.72
C SER A 268 14.41 25.64 -67.92
N SER A 269 13.42 26.53 -67.99
CA SER A 269 13.36 27.60 -68.99
C SER A 269 14.55 28.57 -68.90
N VAL A 270 15.16 28.68 -67.72
CA VAL A 270 16.37 29.47 -67.47
C VAL A 270 17.58 28.89 -68.20
N LYS A 271 17.85 27.57 -68.11
CA LYS A 271 18.93 26.93 -68.88
C LYS A 271 18.64 26.94 -70.38
N TYR A 272 17.39 26.73 -70.79
CA TYR A 272 17.00 26.76 -72.21
C TYR A 272 17.25 28.14 -72.88
N ARG A 273 17.04 29.24 -72.14
CA ARG A 273 17.33 30.59 -72.64
C ARG A 273 18.82 30.94 -72.58
N GLN A 274 19.59 30.32 -71.69
CA GLN A 274 21.04 30.48 -71.61
C GLN A 274 21.78 29.65 -72.67
N SER A 275 21.20 28.56 -73.16
CA SER A 275 21.75 27.81 -74.28
C SER A 275 21.52 28.56 -75.60
N ASP A 276 22.59 28.83 -76.35
CA ASP A 276 22.59 29.52 -77.65
C ASP A 276 21.95 28.69 -78.78
N VAL A 277 20.72 28.21 -78.58
CA VAL A 277 19.96 27.47 -79.59
C VAL A 277 19.31 28.47 -80.54
N LYS A 278 19.87 28.60 -81.74
CA LYS A 278 19.29 29.43 -82.81
C LYS A 278 17.91 28.86 -83.20
N PRO A 279 16.85 29.67 -83.32
CA PRO A 279 15.54 29.18 -83.74
C PRO A 279 15.65 28.61 -85.16
N VAL A 280 15.38 27.33 -85.31
CA VAL A 280 15.20 26.71 -86.64
C VAL A 280 13.92 27.29 -87.23
N ASN A 281 14.02 27.95 -88.38
CA ASN A 281 12.84 28.41 -89.13
C ASN A 281 12.12 27.17 -89.67
N VAL A 282 11.14 26.69 -88.93
CA VAL A 282 10.30 25.57 -89.35
C VAL A 282 9.37 26.09 -90.44
N GLY A 283 9.65 25.72 -91.70
CA GLY A 283 8.72 25.98 -92.80
C GLY A 283 7.33 25.45 -92.48
N VAL A 284 6.29 26.10 -92.99
CA VAL A 284 4.89 25.77 -92.70
C VAL A 284 4.65 24.29 -92.95
N THR A 285 4.37 23.53 -91.88
CA THR A 285 4.08 22.10 -91.98
C THR A 285 2.64 21.90 -92.49
N PRO A 286 2.31 20.75 -93.12
CA PRO A 286 0.96 20.46 -93.57
C PRO A 286 -0.10 20.51 -92.45
N GLU A 287 0.30 20.30 -91.19
CA GLU A 287 -0.59 20.47 -90.04
C GLU A 287 -0.85 21.94 -89.72
N MET A 288 0.20 22.78 -89.74
CA MET A 288 0.05 24.22 -89.57
C MET A 288 -0.81 24.83 -90.68
N GLU A 289 -0.71 24.31 -91.90
CA GLU A 289 -1.53 24.74 -93.03
C GLU A 289 -2.99 24.30 -92.89
N ARG A 290 -3.24 23.07 -92.42
CA ARG A 290 -4.59 22.61 -92.06
C ARG A 290 -5.20 23.45 -90.94
N VAL A 291 -4.45 23.73 -89.87
CA VAL A 291 -4.92 24.60 -88.77
C VAL A 291 -5.22 26.01 -89.29
N ARG A 292 -4.37 26.56 -90.14
CA ARG A 292 -4.57 27.88 -90.76
C ARG A 292 -5.82 27.91 -91.66
N GLN A 293 -6.00 26.92 -92.53
CA GLN A 293 -7.21 26.82 -93.36
C GLN A 293 -8.47 26.68 -92.51
N ASN A 294 -8.41 25.91 -91.43
CA ASN A 294 -9.53 25.76 -90.51
C ASN A 294 -9.82 27.08 -89.78
N GLN A 295 -8.78 27.79 -89.32
CA GLN A 295 -8.90 29.13 -88.74
C GLN A 295 -9.54 30.12 -89.73
N GLU A 296 -9.16 30.08 -91.00
CA GLU A 296 -9.75 30.92 -92.05
C GLU A 296 -11.22 30.58 -92.31
N ASN A 297 -11.59 29.29 -92.28
CA ASN A 297 -12.97 28.84 -92.47
C ASN A 297 -13.89 29.23 -91.31
N ILE A 298 -13.36 29.25 -90.08
CA ILE A 298 -14.11 29.64 -88.88
C ILE A 298 -14.04 31.17 -88.66
N SER A 299 -13.19 31.88 -89.42
CA SER A 299 -13.04 33.33 -89.29
C SER A 299 -14.34 34.06 -89.61
N SER A 300 -14.71 34.99 -88.72
CA SER A 300 -15.87 35.86 -88.90
C SER A 300 -15.80 36.69 -90.20
N VAL A 301 -14.58 36.90 -90.73
CA VAL A 301 -14.32 37.64 -91.97
C VAL A 301 -14.87 36.90 -93.21
N LYS A 302 -14.68 35.58 -93.33
CA LYS A 302 -15.26 34.80 -94.45
C LYS A 302 -16.79 34.74 -94.34
N TYR A 303 -17.32 34.60 -93.13
CA TYR A 303 -18.76 34.60 -92.86
C TYR A 303 -19.43 35.93 -93.22
N GLN A 304 -18.83 37.06 -92.82
CA GLN A 304 -19.32 38.40 -93.17
C GLN A 304 -19.27 38.70 -94.67
N ARG A 305 -18.24 38.21 -95.39
CA ARG A 305 -18.12 38.33 -96.85
C ARG A 305 -19.21 37.56 -97.60
N GLY A 306 -19.50 36.31 -97.21
CA GLY A 306 -20.57 35.52 -97.82
C GLY A 306 -21.98 36.09 -97.60
N LEU A 307 -22.20 36.76 -96.46
CA LEU A 307 -23.45 37.47 -96.16
C LEU A 307 -23.67 38.71 -97.03
N GLN A 308 -22.60 39.38 -97.48
CA GLN A 308 -22.68 40.51 -98.43
C GLN A 308 -23.01 40.05 -99.85
N GLU A 309 -22.50 38.90 -100.30
CA GLU A 309 -22.78 38.33 -101.63
C GLU A 309 -24.25 37.87 -101.79
N LEU A 310 -24.87 37.36 -100.73
CA LEU A 310 -26.28 36.93 -100.74
C LEU A 310 -27.28 38.09 -100.73
N ARG A 311 -26.88 39.31 -100.30
CA ARG A 311 -27.73 40.51 -100.38
C ARG A 311 -27.79 41.15 -101.79
N GLY A 312 -26.96 40.68 -102.73
CA GLY A 312 -26.89 41.21 -104.10
C GLY A 312 -27.69 40.46 -105.16
N ARG A 313 -28.43 39.40 -104.82
CA ARG A 313 -29.24 38.59 -105.76
C ARG A 313 -30.71 38.53 -105.32
N SER A 314 -31.56 39.37 -105.91
CA SER A 314 -33.02 39.33 -105.75
C SER A 314 -33.65 38.18 -106.57
N CYS A 315 -34.72 37.56 -106.05
CA CYS A 315 -35.47 36.49 -106.72
C CYS A 315 -36.33 37.04 -107.86
N THR A 316 -36.14 36.51 -109.07
CA THR A 316 -37.06 36.54 -110.21
C THR A 316 -37.98 35.31 -110.19
N GLU A 317 -39.13 35.47 -110.86
CA GLU A 317 -40.31 34.59 -110.97
C GLU A 317 -40.06 33.07 -111.02
N LEU A 318 -40.88 32.31 -110.25
CA LEU A 318 -40.91 30.85 -110.25
C LEU A 318 -41.85 30.31 -111.35
N ASP A 319 -41.27 30.01 -112.52
CA ASP A 319 -41.97 29.38 -113.65
C ASP A 319 -42.16 27.86 -113.41
N THR A 320 -43.25 27.49 -112.73
CA THR A 320 -43.56 26.10 -112.35
C THR A 320 -44.41 25.34 -113.39
N PRO A 321 -44.33 23.99 -113.46
CA PRO A 321 -45.05 23.20 -114.47
C PRO A 321 -46.58 23.30 -114.42
N GLU A 322 -47.14 23.51 -113.22
CA GLU A 322 -48.56 23.78 -112.98
C GLU A 322 -48.99 25.10 -113.63
N TYR A 323 -48.16 26.15 -113.49
CA TYR A 323 -48.40 27.48 -114.07
C TYR A 323 -48.46 27.44 -115.61
N ARG A 324 -47.69 26.53 -116.25
CA ARG A 324 -47.75 26.29 -117.71
C ARG A 324 -49.01 25.57 -118.18
N ARG A 325 -49.71 24.83 -117.31
CA ARG A 325 -50.99 24.17 -117.66
C ARG A 325 -52.14 25.15 -117.62
N VAL A 326 -52.19 26.02 -116.60
CA VAL A 326 -53.21 27.06 -116.44
C VAL A 326 -53.13 28.09 -117.58
N ARG A 327 -51.92 28.49 -118.01
CA ARG A 327 -51.73 29.41 -119.15
C ARG A 327 -52.27 28.82 -120.47
N ARG A 328 -52.01 27.53 -120.74
CA ARG A 328 -52.51 26.84 -121.94
C ARG A 328 -54.03 26.71 -121.98
N THR A 329 -54.67 26.45 -120.84
CA THR A 329 -56.15 26.41 -120.77
C THR A 329 -56.77 27.79 -120.99
N GLN A 330 -56.10 28.86 -120.53
CA GLN A 330 -56.57 30.23 -120.72
C GLN A 330 -56.39 30.72 -122.17
N ASP A 331 -55.32 30.28 -122.85
CA ASP A 331 -55.07 30.57 -124.27
C ASP A 331 -56.07 29.82 -125.18
N SER A 332 -56.48 28.60 -124.83
CA SER A 332 -57.51 27.86 -125.59
C SER A 332 -58.91 28.47 -125.46
N VAL A 333 -59.28 29.00 -124.28
CA VAL A 333 -60.58 29.65 -124.05
C VAL A 333 -60.64 31.02 -124.75
N SER A 334 -59.51 31.73 -124.82
CA SER A 334 -59.41 33.02 -125.51
C SER A 334 -59.36 32.90 -127.05
N MET A 335 -58.88 31.78 -127.61
CA MET A 335 -59.02 31.48 -129.05
C MET A 335 -60.48 31.18 -129.46
N VAL A 336 -61.25 30.44 -128.65
CA VAL A 336 -62.68 30.16 -128.93
C VAL A 336 -63.53 31.43 -128.87
N ALA A 337 -63.24 32.34 -127.94
CA ALA A 337 -63.91 33.65 -127.84
C ALA A 337 -63.53 34.64 -128.97
N ALA A 338 -62.39 34.45 -129.62
CA ALA A 338 -61.95 35.29 -130.75
C ALA A 338 -62.55 34.87 -132.10
N TRP A 339 -62.98 33.61 -132.27
CA TRP A 339 -63.60 33.11 -133.51
C TRP A 339 -65.10 33.43 -133.61
N SER A 340 -65.79 33.70 -132.50
CA SER A 340 -67.21 34.10 -132.49
C SER A 340 -67.49 35.56 -132.84
N LEU A 341 -66.45 36.37 -133.10
CA LEU A 341 -66.58 37.81 -133.40
C LEU A 341 -66.28 38.19 -134.86
N TRP A 342 -66.01 37.22 -135.76
CA TRP A 342 -65.55 37.52 -137.13
C TRP A 342 -66.07 36.61 -138.26
N LEU A 343 -67.22 35.92 -138.12
CA LEU A 343 -67.92 35.29 -139.26
C LEU A 343 -69.47 35.26 -139.12
N PRO A 344 -70.25 35.41 -140.21
CA PRO A 344 -71.71 35.58 -140.20
C PRO A 344 -72.49 34.27 -139.95
N ALA A 345 -73.60 34.35 -139.21
CA ALA A 345 -74.43 33.21 -138.78
C ALA A 345 -75.41 32.68 -139.86
N GLU A 346 -74.93 32.39 -141.07
CA GLU A 346 -75.67 31.58 -142.07
C GLU A 346 -75.03 30.20 -142.34
N LEU A 347 -74.04 29.78 -141.54
CA LEU A 347 -73.34 28.49 -141.72
C LEU A 347 -73.05 27.75 -140.41
N TRP A 348 -74.02 27.70 -139.48
CA TRP A 348 -73.88 26.92 -138.24
C TRP A 348 -75.08 25.99 -137.95
N GLU A 349 -75.72 25.44 -138.99
CA GLU A 349 -76.77 24.42 -138.83
C GLU A 349 -76.47 23.03 -139.41
N GLU A 350 -75.22 22.74 -139.76
CA GLU A 350 -74.78 21.35 -140.00
C GLU A 350 -73.44 21.12 -139.31
N LEU A 351 -73.51 20.84 -138.01
CA LEU A 351 -72.66 19.92 -137.23
C LEU A 351 -72.90 20.19 -135.74
N THR A 352 -73.86 19.45 -135.17
CA THR A 352 -73.77 19.05 -133.76
C THR A 352 -72.78 17.91 -133.61
#